data_AF-I7LUF4-F1
#
_entry.id   AF-I7LUF4-F1
#
_cell.length_a   1.000
_cell.length_b   1.000
_cell.length_c   1.000
_cell.angle_alpha   90.00
_cell.angle_beta   90.00
_cell.angle_gamma   90.00
#
_symmetry.space_group_name_H-M   'P 1'
#
loop_
_entity.id
_entity.type
_entity.pdbx_description
1 polymer ?
#
loop_
_entity_poly.entity_id
_entity_poly.type
_entity_poly.pdbx_seq_one_letter_code
_entity_poly.pdbx_strand_id
1 'polypeptide(L)'
;MQQLKNRNKEEKEEQLTLGDQPVKIKCGYCAANQKTEVKFKNGVISYALCFLAFLLLPFLVSIIAILLIFVLTKNLVHVCSCCENQLGNDGKIIYALKFKDEIVTLKAGEMGFIMTRKLIITIILIALNVIVLIYKINHTIQGGHHHKYGFTHAHDQIYPIQSNWTDFYNECNIKLLMGQGQQQMKHCYYKYIGKTVSNWEGYIIRVEDLRGSLKQFFNHAVTILVQMDPTEQTEEQKFPDLQLTFDSEVADFYSNFLDQINRGDKIGFNATIKSIGFEEPRHLHVIQIEKLEGFKLIEPHVHHHGRYKDLNRSFRKSKDLTPEVQLEKQEQTQESQEQQKKENNEQNQEDKLENNEQLKVENFENNQDDQDKGQ
;
A
#
# COMPACT_ATOMS: atom_id res chain seq x y z
N MET A 1 34.10 27.97 46.16
CA MET A 1 33.30 29.15 45.73
C MET A 1 32.50 28.96 44.44
N GLN A 2 32.91 28.13 43.46
CA GLN A 2 32.10 27.88 42.26
C GLN A 2 30.77 27.14 42.54
N GLN A 3 30.69 26.30 43.58
CA GLN A 3 29.46 25.57 43.92
C GLN A 3 28.37 26.42 44.61
N LEU A 4 28.74 27.50 45.32
CA LEU A 4 27.76 28.46 45.88
C LEU A 4 27.20 29.42 44.82
N LYS A 5 27.91 29.60 43.70
CA LYS A 5 27.43 30.41 42.56
C LYS A 5 26.37 29.67 41.72
N ASN A 6 26.37 28.34 41.75
CA ASN A 6 25.36 27.52 41.08
C ASN A 6 24.08 27.35 41.90
N ARG A 7 24.17 27.25 43.24
CA ARG A 7 22.97 27.15 44.10
C ARG A 7 22.06 28.38 44.05
N ASN A 8 22.62 29.59 43.96
CA ASN A 8 21.81 30.81 43.82
C ASN A 8 21.21 31.01 42.42
N LYS A 9 21.53 30.15 41.44
CA LYS A 9 21.01 30.27 40.06
C LYS A 9 19.72 29.45 39.86
N GLU A 10 19.46 28.45 40.69
CA GLU A 10 18.28 27.59 40.60
C GLU A 10 17.10 28.08 41.47
N GLU A 11 17.33 28.91 42.49
CA GLU A 11 16.29 29.32 43.46
C GLU A 11 15.49 30.58 43.10
N LYS A 12 15.68 31.21 41.93
CA LYS A 12 14.92 32.41 41.52
C LYS A 12 14.50 32.45 40.04
N GLU A 13 14.10 31.31 39.49
CA GLU A 13 13.15 31.31 38.37
C GLU A 13 11.71 31.21 38.89
N GLU A 14 11.36 32.05 39.87
CA GLU A 14 9.95 32.36 40.09
C GLU A 14 9.47 33.02 38.79
N GLN A 15 8.76 32.24 37.96
CA GLN A 15 8.29 32.69 36.66
C GLN A 15 7.45 33.94 36.89
N LEU A 16 8.05 35.09 36.62
CA LEU A 16 7.40 36.38 36.78
C LEU A 16 6.25 36.39 35.79
N THR A 17 5.02 36.31 36.29
CA THR A 17 3.81 36.39 35.48
C THR A 17 3.63 37.83 35.05
N LEU A 18 4.04 38.12 33.81
CA LEU A 18 3.98 39.45 33.22
C LEU A 18 2.70 39.55 32.37
N GLY A 19 1.93 40.62 32.56
CA GLY A 19 0.72 40.83 31.76
C GLY A 19 1.02 41.19 30.30
N ASP A 20 -0.01 41.29 29.47
CA ASP A 20 0.07 41.55 28.02
C ASP A 20 0.81 42.83 27.59
N GLN A 21 1.14 43.73 28.51
CA GLN A 21 1.72 45.03 28.23
C GLN A 21 3.22 45.04 28.58
N PRO A 22 4.07 45.65 27.74
CA PRO A 22 5.50 45.71 28.00
C PRO A 22 5.82 46.52 29.27
N VAL A 23 6.55 45.89 30.20
CA VAL A 23 6.86 46.43 31.54
C VAL A 23 8.33 46.87 31.61
N LYS A 24 8.65 47.88 32.42
CA LYS A 24 10.04 48.22 32.74
C LYS A 24 10.52 47.32 33.86
N ILE A 25 11.47 46.43 33.56
CA ILE A 25 12.07 45.55 34.56
C ILE A 25 13.60 45.56 34.38
N LYS A 26 14.33 45.33 35.47
CA LYS A 26 15.78 45.10 35.41
C LYS A 26 16.02 43.69 34.90
N CYS A 27 16.69 43.54 33.75
CA CYS A 27 17.01 42.24 33.17
C CYS A 27 17.95 41.44 34.09
N GLY A 28 17.59 40.20 34.44
CA GLY A 28 18.43 39.31 35.24
C GLY A 28 19.73 38.87 34.53
N TYR A 29 19.76 38.95 33.20
CA TYR A 29 20.89 38.49 32.37
C TYR A 29 21.92 39.59 32.09
N CYS A 30 21.50 40.77 31.62
CA CYS A 30 22.40 41.87 31.26
C CYS A 30 22.38 43.08 32.23
N ALA A 31 21.56 43.01 33.29
CA ALA A 31 21.36 44.07 34.27
C ALA A 31 20.81 45.41 33.73
N ALA A 32 20.51 45.52 32.44
CA ALA A 32 19.91 46.71 31.84
C ALA A 32 18.49 46.94 32.36
N ASN A 33 18.15 48.19 32.68
CA ASN A 33 16.81 48.60 33.08
C ASN A 33 16.08 49.16 31.85
N GLN A 34 15.35 48.29 31.14
CA GLN A 34 14.67 48.64 29.89
C GLN A 34 13.24 48.10 29.86
N LYS A 35 12.45 48.64 28.92
CA LYS A 35 11.10 48.16 28.65
C LYS A 35 11.18 46.84 27.91
N THR A 36 10.54 45.79 28.43
CA THR A 36 10.52 44.47 27.76
C THR A 36 9.85 44.56 26.40
N GLU A 37 10.31 43.78 25.42
CA GLU A 37 9.62 43.57 24.16
C GLU A 37 8.71 42.34 24.28
N VAL A 38 7.51 42.41 23.70
CA VAL A 38 6.55 41.30 23.72
C VAL A 38 6.66 40.55 22.39
N LYS A 39 7.05 39.28 22.43
CA LYS A 39 7.15 38.41 21.24
C LYS A 39 6.26 37.18 21.40
N PHE A 40 5.68 36.71 20.29
CA PHE A 40 4.94 35.45 20.26
C PHE A 40 5.87 34.29 19.91
N LYS A 41 5.95 33.29 20.80
CA LYS A 41 6.75 32.07 20.58
C LYS A 41 5.88 30.82 20.79
N ASN A 42 6.18 29.76 20.07
CA ASN A 42 5.53 28.46 20.28
C ASN A 42 6.15 27.78 21.51
N GLY A 43 5.31 27.24 22.38
CA GLY A 43 5.75 26.50 23.57
C GLY A 43 5.93 25.01 23.29
N VAL A 44 6.50 24.28 24.25
CA VAL A 44 6.61 22.81 24.20
C VAL A 44 5.25 22.14 23.95
N ILE A 45 4.19 22.69 24.55
CA ILE A 45 2.81 22.21 24.37
C ILE A 45 2.34 22.30 22.92
N SER A 46 2.69 23.39 22.19
CA SER A 46 2.38 23.55 20.77
C SER A 46 2.94 22.39 19.96
N TYR A 47 4.20 22.04 20.19
CA TYR A 47 4.87 20.94 19.49
C TYR A 47 4.28 19.57 19.88
N ALA A 48 3.97 19.36 21.16
CA ALA A 48 3.32 18.14 21.63
C ALA A 48 1.93 17.93 20.98
N LEU A 49 1.13 18.99 20.85
CA LEU A 49 -0.17 18.94 20.18
C LEU A 49 -0.05 18.69 18.68
N CYS A 50 0.95 19.28 18.02
CA CYS A 50 1.23 18.99 16.61
C CYS A 50 1.63 17.53 16.40
N PHE A 51 2.48 16.98 17.27
CA PHE A 51 2.86 15.57 17.22
C PHE A 51 1.66 14.64 17.47
N LEU A 52 0.81 14.97 18.45
CA LEU A 52 -0.42 14.23 18.71
C LEU A 52 -1.38 14.29 17.52
N ALA A 53 -1.55 15.46 16.90
CA ALA A 53 -2.36 15.63 15.69
C ALA A 53 -1.83 14.81 14.52
N PHE A 54 -0.50 14.73 14.36
CA PHE A 54 0.13 13.89 13.35
C PHE A 54 -0.11 12.39 13.58
N LEU A 55 -0.08 11.93 14.83
CA LEU A 55 -0.31 10.52 15.17
C LEU A 55 -1.78 10.11 15.06
N LEU A 56 -2.70 10.99 15.45
CA LEU A 56 -4.13 10.65 15.56
C LEU A 56 -4.94 10.96 14.30
N LEU A 57 -4.47 11.88 13.45
CA LEU A 57 -5.22 12.31 12.27
C LEU A 57 -4.59 11.75 10.99
N PRO A 58 -5.38 11.46 9.94
CA PRO A 58 -4.84 11.09 8.64
C PRO A 58 -3.90 12.18 8.11
N PHE A 59 -2.83 11.77 7.40
CA PHE A 59 -1.73 12.64 6.98
C PHE A 59 -2.18 14.01 6.43
N LEU A 60 -3.13 14.05 5.48
CA LEU A 60 -3.60 15.32 4.91
C LEU A 60 -4.33 16.22 5.91
N VAL A 61 -5.11 15.63 6.82
CA VAL A 61 -5.82 16.37 7.88
C VAL A 61 -4.83 16.86 8.93
N SER A 62 -3.82 16.05 9.28
CA SER A 62 -2.78 16.46 10.22
C SER A 62 -2.01 17.69 9.74
N ILE A 63 -1.74 17.82 8.44
CA ILE A 63 -1.03 18.99 7.90
C ILE A 63 -1.81 20.28 8.17
N ILE A 64 -3.12 20.27 7.89
CA ILE A 64 -3.99 21.42 8.14
C ILE A 64 -4.13 21.68 9.65
N ALA A 65 -4.30 20.63 10.44
CA ALA A 65 -4.42 20.73 11.90
C ALA A 65 -3.14 21.30 12.54
N ILE A 66 -1.96 20.90 12.09
CA ILE A 66 -0.66 21.42 12.57
C ILE A 66 -0.57 22.93 12.30
N LEU A 67 -0.94 23.39 11.11
CA LEU A 67 -0.96 24.83 10.80
C LEU A 67 -1.90 25.60 11.74
N LEU A 68 -3.08 25.04 12.02
CA LEU A 68 -4.04 25.63 12.95
C LEU A 68 -3.48 25.67 14.39
N ILE A 69 -2.91 24.56 14.86
CA ILE A 69 -2.31 24.46 16.20
C ILE A 69 -1.18 25.48 16.36
N PHE A 70 -0.30 25.62 15.36
CA PHE A 70 0.79 26.59 15.37
C PHE A 70 0.31 28.04 15.47
N VAL A 71 -0.85 28.37 14.90
CA VAL A 71 -1.43 29.71 15.00
C VAL A 71 -2.10 29.91 16.35
N LEU A 72 -2.83 28.91 16.85
CA LEU A 72 -3.65 29.02 18.06
C LEU A 72 -2.86 28.95 19.37
N THR A 73 -1.76 28.20 19.39
CA THR A 73 -1.00 27.87 20.62
C THR A 73 0.23 28.75 20.84
N LYS A 74 0.28 29.93 20.20
CA LYS A 74 1.35 30.89 20.47
C LYS A 74 1.24 31.43 21.89
N ASN A 75 2.34 31.38 22.62
CA ASN A 75 2.49 31.96 23.95
C ASN A 75 3.09 33.36 23.85
N LEU A 76 2.64 34.25 24.73
CA LEU A 76 3.20 35.58 24.85
C LEU A 76 4.41 35.53 25.77
N VAL A 77 5.55 35.97 25.27
CA VAL A 77 6.82 35.93 25.99
C VAL A 77 7.41 37.34 26.06
N HIS A 78 7.81 37.75 27.26
CA HIS A 78 8.54 38.99 27.48
C HIS A 78 10.03 38.74 27.27
N VAL A 79 10.62 39.53 26.39
CA VAL A 79 12.00 39.42 25.96
C VAL A 79 12.74 40.72 26.28
N CYS A 80 13.99 40.63 26.69
CA CYS A 80 14.83 41.81 26.90
C CYS A 80 15.19 42.47 25.56
N SER A 81 14.92 43.76 25.40
CA SER A 81 15.27 44.53 24.19
C SER A 81 16.78 44.62 23.90
N CYS A 82 17.64 44.47 24.91
CA CYS A 82 19.10 44.52 24.72
C CYS A 82 19.74 43.17 24.39
N CYS A 83 19.35 42.09 25.08
CA CYS A 83 20.03 40.79 24.99
C CYS A 83 19.15 39.66 24.48
N GLU A 84 17.89 39.95 24.17
CA GLU A 84 16.89 39.00 23.65
C GLU A 84 16.60 37.75 24.52
N ASN A 85 17.07 37.73 25.76
CA ASN A 85 16.74 36.67 26.71
C ASN A 85 15.29 36.79 27.19
N GLN A 86 14.65 35.63 27.39
CA GLN A 86 13.31 35.53 27.95
C GLN A 86 13.32 35.89 29.44
N LEU A 87 12.44 36.81 29.82
CA LEU A 87 12.35 37.35 31.18
C LEU A 87 11.15 36.80 31.95
N GLY A 88 10.08 36.46 31.23
CA GLY A 88 8.86 35.91 31.81
C GLY A 88 7.84 35.58 30.73
N ASN A 89 6.82 34.83 31.12
CA ASN A 89 5.64 34.53 30.32
C ASN A 89 4.41 35.10 31.03
N ASP A 90 3.28 35.16 30.32
CA ASP A 90 2.01 35.59 30.90
C ASP A 90 1.28 34.46 31.64
N GLY A 91 1.89 33.28 31.72
CA GLY A 91 1.29 32.06 32.26
C GLY A 91 0.11 31.51 31.44
N LYS A 92 -0.26 32.15 30.31
CA LYS A 92 -1.39 31.73 29.48
C LYS A 92 -0.88 30.92 28.29
N ILE A 93 -1.44 29.74 28.13
CA ILE A 93 -1.03 28.76 27.11
C ILE A 93 -1.67 29.06 25.73
N ILE A 94 -2.68 29.94 25.68
CA ILE A 94 -3.47 30.23 24.47
C ILE A 94 -3.73 31.73 24.37
N TYR A 95 -2.90 32.44 23.63
CA TYR A 95 -3.02 33.89 23.46
C TYR A 95 -3.83 34.31 22.22
N ALA A 96 -3.82 33.50 21.16
CA ALA A 96 -4.40 33.85 19.86
C ALA A 96 -5.93 34.08 19.90
N LEU A 97 -6.60 33.57 20.93
CA LEU A 97 -8.03 33.75 21.13
C LEU A 97 -8.28 34.79 22.24
N LYS A 98 -7.94 36.07 21.96
CA LYS A 98 -8.47 37.22 22.74
C LYS A 98 -9.97 37.43 22.48
N PHE A 99 -10.75 36.37 22.54
CA PHE A 99 -12.17 36.53 22.85
C PHE A 99 -12.22 36.91 24.32
N LYS A 100 -12.80 38.08 24.62
CA LYS A 100 -13.18 38.45 25.99
C LYS A 100 -13.89 37.22 26.57
N ASP A 101 -13.33 36.66 27.65
CA ASP A 101 -13.82 35.41 28.24
C ASP A 101 -15.14 35.72 28.95
N GLU A 102 -16.18 35.85 28.16
CA GLU A 102 -17.53 36.12 28.62
C GLU A 102 -18.12 34.80 29.10
N ILE A 103 -18.71 34.87 30.29
CA ILE A 103 -19.43 33.76 30.89
C ILE A 103 -20.74 33.64 30.13
N VAL A 104 -20.97 32.48 29.53
CA VAL A 104 -22.23 32.15 28.88
C VAL A 104 -23.01 31.25 29.83
N THR A 105 -24.17 31.73 30.26
CA THR A 105 -25.11 30.95 31.09
C THR A 105 -26.19 30.34 30.19
N LEU A 106 -26.17 29.02 30.04
CA LEU A 106 -27.18 28.24 29.34
C LEU A 106 -28.15 27.66 30.37
N LYS A 107 -29.42 28.07 30.33
CA LYS A 107 -30.48 27.50 31.18
C LYS A 107 -31.26 26.47 30.39
N ALA A 108 -31.28 25.23 30.87
CA ALA A 108 -32.03 24.11 30.29
C ALA A 108 -32.98 23.56 31.36
N GLY A 109 -34.24 24.00 31.33
CA GLY A 109 -35.22 23.67 32.37
C GLY A 109 -34.84 24.27 33.73
N GLU A 110 -34.80 23.42 34.76
CA GLU A 110 -34.39 23.80 36.13
C GLU A 110 -32.86 23.80 36.32
N MET A 111 -32.08 23.27 35.37
CA MET A 111 -30.62 23.25 35.44
C MET A 111 -29.99 24.45 34.70
N GLY A 112 -29.00 25.08 35.34
CA GLY A 112 -28.19 26.14 34.75
C GLY A 112 -26.75 25.68 34.55
N PHE A 113 -26.25 25.76 33.31
CA PHE A 113 -24.85 25.53 32.98
C PHE A 113 -24.14 26.87 32.80
N ILE A 114 -23.07 27.07 33.55
CA ILE A 114 -22.21 28.25 33.44
C ILE A 114 -20.92 27.80 32.77
N MET A 115 -20.70 28.22 31.53
CA MET A 115 -19.54 27.82 30.74
C MET A 115 -18.86 29.04 30.13
N THR A 116 -17.53 28.99 30.05
CA THR A 116 -16.77 30.01 29.32
C THR A 116 -16.92 29.81 27.82
N ARG A 117 -16.92 30.89 27.04
CA ARG A 117 -16.99 30.82 25.57
C ARG A 117 -15.90 29.93 24.96
N LYS A 118 -14.71 29.89 25.59
CA LYS A 118 -13.62 28.99 25.20
C LYS A 118 -14.01 27.53 25.30
N LEU A 119 -14.61 27.13 26.42
CA LEU A 119 -15.03 25.74 26.65
C LEU A 119 -16.12 25.32 25.65
N ILE A 120 -17.03 26.22 25.29
CA ILE A 120 -18.04 25.98 24.25
C ILE A 120 -17.39 25.74 22.88
N ILE A 121 -16.45 26.59 22.46
CA ILE A 121 -15.74 26.43 21.17
C ILE A 121 -14.95 25.12 21.15
N THR A 122 -14.27 24.77 22.24
CA THR A 122 -13.53 23.50 22.35
C THR A 122 -14.45 22.29 22.22
N ILE A 123 -15.61 22.29 22.90
CA ILE A 123 -16.60 21.21 22.77
C ILE A 123 -17.11 21.09 21.33
N ILE A 124 -17.40 22.20 20.65
CA ILE A 124 -17.85 22.19 19.25
C ILE A 124 -16.78 21.59 18.34
N LEU A 125 -15.51 21.97 18.52
CA LEU A 125 -14.40 21.42 17.72
C LEU A 125 -14.21 19.92 17.99
N ILE A 126 -14.30 19.47 19.24
CA ILE A 126 -14.25 18.04 19.59
C ILE A 126 -15.41 17.30 18.93
N ALA A 127 -16.64 17.83 19.04
CA ALA A 127 -17.83 17.23 18.44
C ALA A 127 -17.72 17.11 16.91
N LEU A 128 -17.23 18.15 16.22
CA LEU A 128 -16.99 18.11 14.77
C LEU A 128 -15.96 17.04 14.39
N ASN A 129 -14.87 16.90 15.16
CA ASN A 129 -13.88 15.84 14.92
C ASN A 129 -14.50 14.44 15.13
N VAL A 130 -15.29 14.25 16.19
CA VAL A 130 -15.99 12.98 16.45
C VAL A 130 -17.00 12.68 15.34
N ILE A 131 -17.76 13.68 14.85
CA ILE A 131 -18.70 13.50 13.74
C ILE A 131 -17.97 13.08 12.46
N VAL A 132 -16.84 13.74 12.12
CA VAL A 132 -16.03 13.36 10.95
C VAL A 132 -15.45 11.95 11.13
N LEU A 133 -15.02 11.59 12.34
CA LEU A 133 -14.52 10.25 12.65
C LEU A 133 -15.62 9.20 12.50
N ILE A 134 -16.80 9.41 13.08
CA ILE A 134 -17.97 8.52 12.94
C ILE A 134 -18.41 8.44 11.49
N TYR A 135 -18.47 9.57 10.77
CA TYR A 135 -18.79 9.59 9.35
C TYR A 135 -17.79 8.76 8.55
N LYS A 136 -16.49 8.84 8.85
CA LYS A 136 -15.48 8.00 8.19
C LYS A 136 -15.61 6.54 8.57
N ILE A 137 -15.77 6.21 9.85
CA ILE A 137 -16.03 4.84 10.31
C ILE A 137 -17.24 4.29 9.57
N ASN A 138 -18.35 5.03 9.55
CA ASN A 138 -19.57 4.62 8.87
C ASN A 138 -19.42 4.59 7.35
N HIS A 139 -18.68 5.50 6.72
CA HIS A 139 -18.46 5.47 5.27
C HIS A 139 -17.50 4.33 4.88
N THR A 140 -16.49 4.04 5.69
CA THR A 140 -15.62 2.87 5.51
C THR A 140 -16.37 1.57 5.78
N ILE A 141 -17.36 1.57 6.68
CA ILE A 141 -18.17 0.38 7.02
C ILE A 141 -19.38 0.19 6.09
N GLN A 142 -20.02 1.26 5.60
CA GLN A 142 -21.33 1.24 4.92
C GLN A 142 -21.28 1.72 3.47
N GLY A 143 -20.22 2.38 3.01
CA GLY A 143 -20.03 2.72 1.61
C GLY A 143 -19.66 1.49 0.77
N GLY A 144 -20.67 0.72 0.36
CA GLY A 144 -20.54 -0.32 -0.67
C GLY A 144 -19.87 0.25 -1.93
N HIS A 145 -19.01 -0.46 -2.64
CA HIS A 145 -19.10 -1.86 -3.03
C HIS A 145 -17.70 -2.52 -3.03
N HIS A 146 -17.70 -3.83 -2.74
CA HIS A 146 -16.61 -4.80 -2.90
C HIS A 146 -15.38 -4.66 -1.99
N HIS A 147 -15.23 -5.69 -1.14
CA HIS A 147 -14.12 -6.03 -0.24
C HIS A 147 -14.10 -5.26 1.09
N LYS A 148 -14.66 -5.90 2.12
CA LYS A 148 -14.50 -5.50 3.52
C LYS A 148 -13.04 -5.70 3.91
N TYR A 149 -12.29 -4.60 3.93
CA TYR A 149 -10.90 -4.56 4.38
C TYR A 149 -10.82 -5.02 5.85
N GLY A 150 -10.02 -6.06 6.10
CA GLY A 150 -9.66 -6.50 7.45
C GLY A 150 -10.66 -7.40 8.19
N PHE A 151 -11.74 -7.88 7.56
CA PHE A 151 -12.48 -9.02 8.11
C PHE A 151 -11.87 -10.30 7.59
N THR A 152 -11.42 -11.15 8.51
CA THR A 152 -11.02 -12.52 8.24
C THR A 152 -12.17 -13.24 7.53
N HIS A 153 -11.99 -13.57 6.25
CA HIS A 153 -12.89 -14.41 5.47
C HIS A 153 -12.90 -15.86 5.94
N ALA A 154 -12.14 -16.18 7.00
CA ALA A 154 -12.26 -17.42 7.76
C ALA A 154 -13.71 -17.76 8.18
N HIS A 155 -14.60 -16.76 8.25
CA HIS A 155 -16.03 -16.96 8.55
C HIS A 155 -16.97 -16.78 7.36
N ASP A 156 -16.45 -16.71 6.14
CA ASP A 156 -17.34 -16.72 4.98
C ASP A 156 -18.16 -18.00 4.99
N GLN A 157 -19.48 -17.85 4.92
CA GLN A 157 -20.38 -18.98 4.86
C GLN A 157 -20.07 -19.78 3.59
N ILE A 158 -19.60 -21.01 3.78
CA ILE A 158 -19.25 -21.92 2.68
C ILE A 158 -20.56 -22.40 2.05
N TYR A 159 -20.93 -21.78 0.92
CA TYR A 159 -22.04 -22.23 0.07
C TYR A 159 -21.47 -23.04 -1.09
N PRO A 160 -21.29 -24.36 -0.96
CA PRO A 160 -20.70 -25.16 -2.02
C PRO A 160 -21.58 -25.12 -3.28
N ILE A 161 -20.93 -25.03 -4.45
CA ILE A 161 -21.57 -25.21 -5.75
C ILE A 161 -20.90 -26.39 -6.47
N GLN A 162 -21.72 -27.28 -7.02
CA GLN A 162 -21.26 -28.37 -7.88
C GLN A 162 -21.10 -27.83 -9.31
N SER A 163 -19.97 -27.17 -9.56
CA SER A 163 -19.59 -26.68 -10.88
C SER A 163 -18.10 -26.85 -11.05
N ASN A 164 -17.69 -27.47 -12.16
CA ASN A 164 -16.29 -27.55 -12.55
C ASN A 164 -15.88 -26.28 -13.32
N TRP A 165 -14.59 -26.13 -13.58
CA TRP A 165 -14.07 -24.98 -14.32
C TRP A 165 -14.66 -24.88 -15.74
N THR A 166 -14.80 -25.99 -16.45
CA THR A 166 -15.33 -26.03 -17.81
C THR A 166 -16.79 -25.54 -17.89
N ASP A 167 -17.62 -25.90 -16.92
CA ASP A 167 -19.01 -25.44 -16.81
C ASP A 167 -19.04 -23.92 -16.61
N PHE A 168 -18.24 -23.43 -15.66
CA PHE A 168 -18.12 -22.00 -15.40
C PHE A 168 -17.59 -21.24 -16.63
N TYR A 169 -16.56 -21.75 -17.29
CA TYR A 169 -15.98 -21.17 -18.51
C TYR A 169 -17.02 -21.07 -19.63
N ASN A 170 -17.79 -22.13 -19.88
CA ASN A 170 -18.79 -22.13 -20.94
C ASN A 170 -19.93 -21.14 -20.68
N GLU A 171 -20.32 -20.97 -19.41
CA GLU A 171 -21.39 -20.06 -19.03
C GLU A 171 -20.93 -18.61 -18.84
N CYS A 172 -19.70 -18.40 -18.39
CA CYS A 172 -19.25 -17.11 -17.87
C CYS A 172 -17.97 -16.60 -18.50
N ASN A 173 -17.47 -17.18 -19.60
CA ASN A 173 -16.27 -16.65 -20.26
C ASN A 173 -16.43 -15.17 -20.68
N ILE A 174 -15.30 -14.46 -20.66
CA ILE A 174 -15.26 -13.01 -20.92
C ILE A 174 -15.82 -12.65 -22.30
N LYS A 175 -15.54 -13.46 -23.33
CA LYS A 175 -16.04 -13.22 -24.70
C LYS A 175 -17.57 -13.24 -24.75
N LEU A 176 -18.21 -14.18 -24.05
CA LEU A 176 -19.65 -14.30 -23.96
C LEU A 176 -20.24 -13.14 -23.16
N LEU A 177 -19.61 -12.75 -22.06
CA LEU A 177 -20.01 -11.58 -21.27
C LEU A 177 -19.97 -10.29 -22.10
N MET A 178 -18.94 -10.10 -22.93
CA MET A 178 -18.84 -8.96 -23.84
C MET A 178 -19.91 -9.01 -24.95
N GLY A 179 -20.22 -10.19 -25.49
CA GLY A 179 -21.18 -10.35 -26.57
C GLY A 179 -22.66 -10.24 -26.16
N GLN A 180 -23.04 -10.86 -25.04
CA GLN A 180 -24.43 -10.92 -24.56
C GLN A 180 -24.79 -9.79 -23.58
N GLY A 181 -23.81 -9.02 -23.12
CA GLY A 181 -24.00 -7.81 -22.32
C GLY A 181 -24.49 -8.08 -20.88
N GLN A 182 -25.25 -7.13 -20.34
CA GLN A 182 -25.57 -7.09 -18.90
C GLN A 182 -26.40 -8.27 -18.38
N GLN A 183 -27.18 -8.93 -19.24
CA GLN A 183 -28.02 -10.06 -18.80
C GLN A 183 -27.17 -11.27 -18.42
N GLN A 184 -26.17 -11.61 -19.25
CA GLN A 184 -25.26 -12.72 -18.95
C GLN A 184 -24.40 -12.41 -17.72
N MET A 185 -23.95 -11.17 -17.59
CA MET A 185 -23.22 -10.74 -16.39
C MET A 185 -24.05 -10.90 -15.12
N LYS A 186 -25.33 -10.52 -15.13
CA LYS A 186 -26.24 -10.73 -14.00
C LYS A 186 -26.43 -12.22 -13.70
N HIS A 187 -26.61 -13.05 -14.74
CA HIS A 187 -26.74 -14.50 -14.57
C HIS A 187 -25.52 -15.10 -13.86
N CYS A 188 -24.32 -14.82 -14.37
CA CYS A 188 -23.06 -15.27 -13.78
C CYS A 188 -22.88 -14.75 -12.35
N TYR A 189 -23.19 -13.47 -12.12
CA TYR A 189 -23.11 -12.87 -10.79
C TYR A 189 -24.00 -13.62 -9.78
N TYR A 190 -25.29 -13.81 -10.09
CA TYR A 190 -26.21 -14.47 -9.16
C TYR A 190 -25.92 -15.96 -8.95
N LYS A 191 -25.40 -16.64 -9.98
CA LYS A 191 -25.11 -18.07 -9.89
C LYS A 191 -23.83 -18.35 -9.09
N TYR A 192 -22.78 -17.55 -9.28
CA TYR A 192 -21.43 -17.90 -8.79
C TYR A 192 -20.90 -17.02 -7.65
N ILE A 193 -21.27 -15.74 -7.55
CA ILE A 193 -20.71 -14.86 -6.52
C ILE A 193 -21.13 -15.32 -5.13
N GLY A 194 -20.14 -15.41 -4.23
CA GLY A 194 -20.33 -15.90 -2.87
C GLY A 194 -20.47 -17.42 -2.77
N LYS A 195 -20.40 -18.16 -3.88
CA LYS A 195 -20.38 -19.62 -3.88
C LYS A 195 -18.95 -20.15 -3.82
N THR A 196 -18.81 -21.32 -3.20
CA THR A 196 -17.53 -22.01 -3.06
C THR A 196 -17.43 -23.11 -4.09
N VAL A 197 -16.48 -22.96 -5.00
CA VAL A 197 -16.12 -24.01 -5.96
C VAL A 197 -15.23 -25.04 -5.28
N SER A 198 -15.37 -26.30 -5.69
CA SER A 198 -14.62 -27.41 -5.12
C SER A 198 -13.82 -28.12 -6.20
N ASN A 199 -12.57 -28.47 -5.87
CA ASN A 199 -11.66 -29.24 -6.71
C ASN A 199 -11.43 -28.60 -8.09
N TRP A 200 -11.27 -27.28 -8.13
CA TRP A 200 -10.81 -26.62 -9.34
C TRP A 200 -9.29 -26.78 -9.47
N GLU A 201 -8.83 -26.97 -10.69
CA GLU A 201 -7.41 -27.22 -10.99
C GLU A 201 -6.87 -26.15 -11.93
N GLY A 202 -5.64 -25.72 -11.69
CA GLY A 202 -4.95 -24.76 -12.54
C GLY A 202 -3.43 -24.78 -12.35
N TYR A 203 -2.75 -23.94 -13.11
CA TYR A 203 -1.30 -23.83 -13.12
C TYR A 203 -0.86 -22.45 -12.62
N ILE A 204 0.14 -22.42 -11.75
CA ILE A 204 0.60 -21.18 -11.13
C ILE A 204 1.37 -20.32 -12.14
N ILE A 205 0.91 -19.10 -12.38
CA ILE A 205 1.65 -18.09 -13.15
C ILE A 205 2.65 -17.37 -12.24
N ARG A 206 2.18 -16.94 -11.06
CA ARG A 206 2.93 -16.09 -10.13
C ARG A 206 2.35 -16.16 -8.73
N VAL A 207 3.22 -15.99 -7.73
CA VAL A 207 2.83 -15.82 -6.32
C VAL A 207 3.36 -14.48 -5.85
N GLU A 208 2.49 -13.64 -5.31
CA GLU A 208 2.78 -12.34 -4.74
C GLU A 208 2.59 -12.40 -3.22
N ASP A 209 3.70 -12.36 -2.49
CA ASP A 209 3.67 -12.26 -1.04
C ASP A 209 3.71 -10.80 -0.62
N LEU A 210 2.61 -10.32 -0.04
CA LEU A 210 2.39 -8.93 0.34
C LEU A 210 2.51 -8.72 1.85
N ARG A 211 2.86 -9.75 2.63
CA ARG A 211 2.97 -9.67 4.11
C ARG A 211 3.98 -8.62 4.59
N GLY A 212 5.01 -8.31 3.78
CA GLY A 212 6.00 -7.27 4.08
C GLY A 212 5.56 -5.83 3.82
N SER A 213 4.37 -5.61 3.25
CA SER A 213 3.90 -4.29 2.79
C SER A 213 2.77 -3.77 3.66
N LEU A 214 3.04 -2.73 4.46
CA LEU A 214 2.05 -2.08 5.35
C LEU A 214 0.75 -1.65 4.64
N LYS A 215 0.84 -1.25 3.36
CA LYS A 215 -0.32 -0.80 2.58
C LYS A 215 -1.15 -1.95 2.02
N GLN A 216 -0.55 -3.13 1.81
CA GLN A 216 -1.20 -4.29 1.21
C GLN A 216 -1.64 -5.34 2.25
N PHE A 217 -1.09 -5.26 3.48
CA PHE A 217 -1.53 -6.05 4.64
C PHE A 217 -3.04 -5.96 4.89
N PHE A 218 -3.68 -4.84 4.55
CA PHE A 218 -5.11 -4.62 4.80
C PHE A 218 -6.06 -5.34 3.82
N ASN A 219 -5.54 -5.94 2.74
CA ASN A 219 -6.38 -6.47 1.66
C ASN A 219 -6.25 -7.99 1.58
N HIS A 220 -5.07 -8.47 1.22
CA HIS A 220 -4.74 -9.90 1.12
C HIS A 220 -3.26 -10.06 1.41
N ALA A 221 -2.92 -11.05 2.23
CA ALA A 221 -1.54 -11.33 2.62
C ALA A 221 -0.74 -11.93 1.45
N VAL A 222 -1.37 -12.85 0.70
CA VAL A 222 -0.75 -13.52 -0.44
C VAL A 222 -1.75 -13.59 -1.59
N THR A 223 -1.27 -13.41 -2.81
CA THR A 223 -2.03 -13.55 -4.05
C THR A 223 -1.35 -14.55 -4.98
N ILE A 224 -2.09 -15.51 -5.53
CA ILE A 224 -1.62 -16.44 -6.55
C ILE A 224 -2.39 -16.18 -7.85
N LEU A 225 -1.66 -15.90 -8.92
CA LEU A 225 -2.22 -15.78 -10.26
C LEU A 225 -2.19 -17.17 -10.92
N VAL A 226 -3.33 -17.59 -11.46
CA VAL A 226 -3.53 -18.96 -11.96
C VAL A 226 -3.99 -18.93 -13.41
N GLN A 227 -3.42 -19.82 -14.22
CA GLN A 227 -3.90 -20.16 -15.55
C GLN A 227 -4.73 -21.44 -15.46
N MET A 228 -5.93 -21.42 -16.00
CA MET A 228 -6.85 -22.56 -16.04
C MET A 228 -6.74 -23.31 -17.37
N ASP A 229 -7.39 -24.47 -17.44
CA ASP A 229 -7.47 -25.29 -18.66
C ASP A 229 -8.92 -25.76 -18.89
N PRO A 230 -9.64 -25.28 -19.92
CA PRO A 230 -9.17 -24.35 -20.96
C PRO A 230 -8.89 -22.94 -20.40
N THR A 231 -7.96 -22.21 -21.02
CA THR A 231 -7.65 -20.82 -20.63
C THR A 231 -8.60 -19.83 -21.31
N GLU A 232 -8.94 -18.73 -20.63
CA GLU A 232 -9.68 -17.60 -21.21
C GLU A 232 -8.77 -16.67 -22.02
N GLN A 233 -7.45 -16.82 -21.86
CA GLN A 233 -6.45 -16.05 -22.59
C GLN A 233 -6.59 -16.22 -24.10
N THR A 234 -6.54 -15.10 -24.81
CA THR A 234 -6.21 -15.09 -26.25
C THR A 234 -4.69 -15.00 -26.41
N GLU A 235 -4.16 -15.43 -27.55
CA GLU A 235 -2.71 -15.33 -27.84
C GLU A 235 -2.16 -13.90 -27.66
N GLU A 236 -3.01 -12.89 -27.87
CA GLU A 236 -2.72 -11.47 -27.74
C GLU A 236 -2.79 -10.96 -26.29
N GLN A 237 -3.57 -11.61 -25.41
CA GLN A 237 -3.85 -11.16 -24.05
C GLN A 237 -3.46 -12.22 -23.01
N LYS A 238 -2.19 -12.18 -22.60
CA LYS A 238 -1.62 -13.03 -21.54
C LYS A 238 -2.01 -12.54 -20.13
N PHE A 239 -3.32 -12.46 -19.82
CA PHE A 239 -3.81 -12.14 -18.47
C PHE A 239 -4.13 -13.41 -17.67
N PRO A 240 -3.87 -13.46 -16.36
CA PRO A 240 -4.22 -14.64 -15.57
C PRO A 240 -5.73 -14.87 -15.56
N ASP A 241 -6.15 -16.12 -15.64
CA ASP A 241 -7.57 -16.48 -15.63
C ASP A 241 -8.18 -16.19 -14.25
N LEU A 242 -7.47 -16.57 -13.19
CA LEU A 242 -7.90 -16.38 -11.81
C LEU A 242 -6.84 -15.68 -10.95
N GLN A 243 -7.33 -14.92 -9.98
CA GLN A 243 -6.58 -14.37 -8.87
C GLN A 243 -7.08 -15.02 -7.57
N LEU A 244 -6.31 -15.96 -7.06
CA LEU A 244 -6.55 -16.58 -5.76
C LEU A 244 -5.91 -15.72 -4.66
N THR A 245 -6.65 -15.42 -3.62
CA THR A 245 -6.17 -14.58 -2.51
C THR A 245 -6.30 -15.27 -1.17
N PHE A 246 -5.33 -14.99 -0.31
CA PHE A 246 -5.21 -15.51 1.03
C PHE A 246 -5.30 -14.35 2.00
N ASP A 247 -6.18 -14.48 2.98
CA ASP A 247 -6.12 -13.64 4.17
C ASP A 247 -4.90 -13.99 5.01
N SER A 248 -4.52 -13.12 5.93
CA SER A 248 -3.32 -13.33 6.76
C SER A 248 -3.31 -14.69 7.46
N GLU A 249 -4.43 -15.06 8.09
CA GLU A 249 -4.55 -16.32 8.83
C GLU A 249 -4.41 -17.54 7.91
N VAL A 250 -5.03 -17.50 6.74
CA VAL A 250 -4.99 -18.59 5.75
C VAL A 250 -3.60 -18.68 5.11
N ALA A 251 -2.98 -17.54 4.81
CA ALA A 251 -1.61 -17.48 4.29
C ALA A 251 -0.59 -18.06 5.29
N ASP A 252 -0.75 -17.76 6.57
CA ASP A 252 0.13 -18.27 7.62
C ASP A 252 -0.06 -19.79 7.78
N PHE A 253 -1.30 -20.28 7.72
CA PHE A 253 -1.61 -21.71 7.73
C PHE A 253 -0.98 -22.46 6.55
N TYR A 254 -1.01 -21.89 5.34
CA TYR A 254 -0.43 -22.47 4.13
C TYR A 254 1.02 -22.02 3.84
N SER A 255 1.73 -21.42 4.81
CA SER A 255 3.08 -20.89 4.62
C SER A 255 4.07 -21.90 4.02
N ASN A 256 4.11 -23.13 4.56
CA ASN A 256 4.96 -24.20 4.04
C ASN A 256 4.63 -24.56 2.58
N PHE A 257 3.35 -24.59 2.22
CA PHE A 257 2.91 -24.85 0.85
C PHE A 257 3.34 -23.72 -0.09
N LEU A 258 3.11 -22.46 0.32
CA LEU A 258 3.45 -21.26 -0.45
C LEU A 258 4.96 -21.17 -0.76
N ASP A 259 5.80 -21.66 0.15
CA ASP A 259 7.26 -21.70 -0.01
C ASP A 259 7.74 -22.78 -1.00
N GLN A 260 6.95 -23.84 -1.18
CA GLN A 260 7.29 -25.00 -2.02
C GLN A 260 6.83 -24.85 -3.47
N ILE A 261 5.78 -24.06 -3.73
CA ILE A 261 5.22 -23.89 -5.07
C ILE A 261 6.04 -22.95 -5.95
N ASN A 262 6.16 -23.32 -7.23
CA ASN A 262 6.85 -22.58 -8.28
C ASN A 262 5.90 -22.26 -9.44
N ARG A 263 6.33 -21.35 -10.33
CA ARG A 263 5.63 -21.09 -11.60
C ARG A 263 5.53 -22.39 -12.40
N GLY A 264 4.36 -22.65 -12.97
CA GLY A 264 4.06 -23.83 -13.78
C GLY A 264 3.57 -25.04 -12.99
N ASP A 265 3.74 -25.05 -11.65
CA ASP A 265 3.21 -26.13 -10.82
C ASP A 265 1.68 -26.22 -10.92
N LYS A 266 1.16 -27.44 -11.01
CA LYS A 266 -0.28 -27.71 -10.96
C LYS A 266 -0.79 -27.67 -9.52
N ILE A 267 -1.93 -27.02 -9.31
CA ILE A 267 -2.59 -26.90 -8.01
C ILE A 267 -4.06 -27.29 -8.10
N GLY A 268 -4.58 -27.88 -7.02
CA GLY A 268 -6.00 -28.10 -6.78
C GLY A 268 -6.47 -27.18 -5.65
N PHE A 269 -7.65 -26.58 -5.77
CA PHE A 269 -8.15 -25.65 -4.76
C PHE A 269 -9.67 -25.64 -4.60
N ASN A 270 -10.08 -25.27 -3.38
CA ASN A 270 -11.45 -24.89 -3.02
C ASN A 270 -11.43 -23.41 -2.67
N ALA A 271 -12.30 -22.62 -3.31
CA ALA A 271 -12.29 -21.18 -3.13
C ALA A 271 -13.68 -20.56 -3.30
N THR A 272 -13.93 -19.45 -2.61
CA THR A 272 -15.17 -18.67 -2.74
C THR A 272 -14.99 -17.57 -3.77
N ILE A 273 -15.87 -17.53 -4.77
CA ILE A 273 -15.84 -16.51 -5.83
C ILE A 273 -16.29 -15.15 -5.27
N LYS A 274 -15.46 -14.12 -5.41
CA LYS A 274 -15.75 -12.75 -4.95
C LYS A 274 -16.02 -11.78 -6.08
N SER A 275 -15.35 -11.94 -7.21
CA SER A 275 -15.58 -11.14 -8.41
C SER A 275 -15.56 -12.04 -9.64
N ILE A 276 -16.48 -11.78 -10.57
CA ILE A 276 -16.52 -12.46 -11.87
C ILE A 276 -15.41 -11.96 -12.79
N GLY A 277 -14.80 -10.80 -12.51
CA GLY A 277 -13.76 -10.22 -13.39
C GLY A 277 -14.34 -9.70 -14.70
N PHE A 278 -13.78 -8.61 -15.22
CA PHE A 278 -14.10 -8.09 -16.55
C PHE A 278 -12.84 -7.50 -17.19
N GLU A 279 -12.29 -6.45 -16.58
CA GLU A 279 -10.95 -5.91 -16.91
C GLU A 279 -9.86 -6.47 -16.00
N GLU A 280 -10.26 -7.03 -14.85
CA GLU A 280 -9.40 -7.66 -13.86
C GLU A 280 -9.65 -9.17 -13.83
N PRO A 281 -8.64 -9.96 -13.42
CA PRO A 281 -8.77 -11.40 -13.24
C PRO A 281 -9.90 -11.74 -12.26
N ARG A 282 -10.47 -12.94 -12.41
CA ARG A 282 -11.55 -13.38 -11.52
C ARG A 282 -11.00 -13.57 -10.12
N HIS A 283 -11.63 -12.96 -9.13
CA HIS A 283 -11.09 -12.93 -7.77
C HIS A 283 -11.77 -13.98 -6.91
N LEU A 284 -10.96 -14.86 -6.31
CA LEU A 284 -11.42 -15.91 -5.42
C LEU A 284 -10.65 -15.88 -4.09
N HIS A 285 -11.33 -16.23 -3.01
CA HIS A 285 -10.73 -16.39 -1.68
C HIS A 285 -10.50 -17.87 -1.42
N VAL A 286 -9.25 -18.23 -1.14
CA VAL A 286 -8.85 -19.63 -0.94
C VAL A 286 -9.34 -20.12 0.41
N ILE A 287 -9.97 -21.31 0.40
CA ILE A 287 -10.32 -22.07 1.60
C ILE A 287 -9.33 -23.23 1.77
N GLN A 288 -9.10 -23.96 0.68
CA GLN A 288 -8.18 -25.09 0.65
C GLN A 288 -7.36 -25.06 -0.63
N ILE A 289 -6.09 -25.42 -0.53
CA ILE A 289 -5.19 -25.53 -1.68
C ILE A 289 -4.21 -26.66 -1.45
N GLU A 290 -3.89 -27.40 -2.50
CA GLU A 290 -2.88 -28.45 -2.50
C GLU A 290 -2.10 -28.48 -3.82
N LYS A 291 -0.89 -29.01 -3.76
CA LYS A 291 -0.03 -29.19 -4.94
C LYS A 291 -0.39 -30.53 -5.56
N LEU A 292 -0.70 -30.54 -6.85
CA LEU A 292 -0.99 -31.74 -7.61
C LEU A 292 0.21 -32.14 -8.47
N GLU A 293 0.22 -33.39 -8.93
CA GLU A 293 1.18 -33.82 -9.93
C GLU A 293 0.85 -33.17 -11.28
N GLY A 294 1.85 -32.51 -11.88
CA GLY A 294 1.72 -31.85 -13.17
C GLY A 294 2.50 -30.56 -13.24
N PHE A 295 2.98 -30.24 -14.44
CA PHE A 295 3.71 -29.01 -14.72
C PHE A 295 3.35 -28.48 -16.10
N LYS A 296 3.18 -27.17 -16.22
CA LYS A 296 3.01 -26.47 -17.49
C LYS A 296 4.07 -25.38 -17.60
N LEU A 297 4.83 -25.39 -18.69
CA LEU A 297 5.80 -24.34 -18.94
C LEU A 297 5.06 -23.03 -19.24
N ILE A 298 5.03 -22.14 -18.26
CA ILE A 298 4.43 -20.81 -18.38
C ILE A 298 5.58 -19.80 -18.54
N GLU A 299 5.60 -19.13 -19.69
CA GLU A 299 6.60 -18.10 -19.96
C GLU A 299 6.55 -16.99 -18.90
N PRO A 300 7.70 -16.42 -18.49
CA PRO A 300 7.71 -15.18 -17.71
C PRO A 300 7.04 -14.07 -18.52
N HIS A 301 5.80 -13.72 -18.19
CA HIS A 301 5.15 -12.55 -18.76
C HIS A 301 5.75 -11.30 -18.09
N VAL A 302 6.92 -10.86 -18.56
CA VAL A 302 7.43 -9.53 -18.25
C VAL A 302 6.61 -8.57 -19.09
N HIS A 303 5.47 -8.13 -18.58
CA HIS A 303 4.81 -6.98 -19.18
C HIS A 303 5.82 -5.84 -19.15
N HIS A 304 6.37 -5.44 -20.32
CA HIS A 304 7.35 -4.37 -20.42
C HIS A 304 6.88 -3.04 -19.78
N HIS A 305 5.57 -2.90 -19.58
CA HIS A 305 4.90 -1.77 -18.92
C HIS A 305 3.99 -2.20 -17.75
N GLY A 306 4.02 -3.47 -17.34
CA GLY A 306 3.14 -3.96 -16.28
C GLY A 306 3.58 -3.46 -14.93
N ARG A 307 2.61 -3.08 -14.11
CA ARG A 307 2.78 -2.65 -12.71
C ARG A 307 3.52 -3.70 -11.84
N TYR A 308 3.63 -4.93 -12.30
CA TYR A 308 4.11 -6.09 -11.55
C TYR A 308 5.54 -6.49 -11.95
N LYS A 309 6.55 -5.95 -11.27
CA LYS A 309 7.95 -6.37 -11.45
C LYS A 309 8.10 -7.85 -11.07
N ASP A 310 8.76 -8.65 -11.90
CA ASP A 310 9.19 -10.01 -11.52
C ASP A 310 10.36 -9.84 -10.54
N LEU A 311 10.03 -9.51 -9.29
CA LEU A 311 11.02 -9.48 -8.23
C LEU A 311 11.40 -10.92 -7.98
N ASN A 312 12.62 -11.30 -8.35
CA ASN A 312 13.23 -12.55 -7.92
C ASN A 312 12.90 -12.74 -6.44
N ARG A 313 12.27 -13.86 -6.07
CA ARG A 313 11.93 -14.20 -4.67
C ARG A 313 13.22 -14.24 -3.85
N SER A 314 13.70 -13.09 -3.38
CA SER A 314 14.90 -12.95 -2.55
C SER A 314 14.67 -13.42 -1.12
N PHE A 315 13.47 -13.92 -0.81
CA PHE A 315 13.08 -14.45 0.49
C PHE A 315 13.67 -15.83 0.80
N ARG A 316 14.25 -16.54 -0.18
CA ARG A 316 15.18 -17.62 0.14
C ARG A 316 16.49 -16.99 0.65
N LYS A 317 16.54 -16.65 1.93
CA LYS A 317 17.80 -16.77 2.66
C LYS A 317 18.24 -18.22 2.44
N SER A 318 19.25 -18.39 1.60
CA SER A 318 19.88 -19.64 1.18
C SER A 318 20.57 -20.39 2.33
N LYS A 319 20.03 -20.32 3.56
CA LYS A 319 20.68 -20.91 4.73
C LYS A 319 20.50 -22.42 4.84
N ASP A 320 19.47 -23.00 4.20
CA ASP A 320 19.17 -24.44 4.35
C ASP A 320 18.96 -25.19 3.02
N LEU A 321 19.53 -24.71 1.90
CA LEU A 321 19.67 -25.57 0.71
C LEU A 321 20.89 -26.45 0.94
N THR A 322 20.67 -27.75 1.14
CA THR A 322 21.73 -28.76 1.19
C THR A 322 22.64 -28.62 -0.04
N PRO A 323 23.97 -28.82 0.10
CA PRO A 323 24.92 -28.68 -1.01
C PRO A 323 24.54 -29.44 -2.28
N GLU A 324 23.83 -30.57 -2.10
CA GLU A 324 23.34 -31.44 -3.17
C GLU A 324 22.31 -30.75 -4.09
N VAL A 325 21.36 -30.00 -3.53
CA VAL A 325 20.35 -29.27 -4.31
C VAL A 325 20.96 -28.05 -5.01
N GLN A 326 22.06 -27.50 -4.47
CA GLN A 326 22.80 -26.45 -5.15
C GLN A 326 23.59 -26.98 -6.35
N LEU A 327 24.11 -28.21 -6.25
CA LEU A 327 24.84 -28.87 -7.33
C LEU A 327 23.90 -29.21 -8.49
N GLU A 328 22.75 -29.83 -8.21
CA GLU A 328 21.77 -30.22 -9.23
C GLU A 328 21.23 -28.99 -9.99
N LYS A 329 21.04 -27.88 -9.29
CA LYS A 329 20.62 -26.62 -9.92
C LYS A 329 21.73 -25.98 -10.77
N GLN A 330 23.00 -26.13 -10.39
CA GLN A 330 24.13 -25.70 -11.20
C GLN A 330 24.27 -26.55 -12.46
N GLU A 331 24.10 -27.87 -12.35
CA GLU A 331 24.13 -28.80 -13.49
C GLU A 331 23.01 -28.51 -14.49
N GLN A 332 21.76 -28.36 -14.02
CA GLN A 332 20.63 -27.99 -14.89
C GLN A 332 20.82 -26.62 -15.58
N THR A 333 21.43 -25.66 -14.87
CA THR A 333 21.72 -24.34 -15.46
C THR A 333 22.83 -24.45 -16.52
N GLN A 334 23.85 -25.28 -16.28
CA GLN A 334 24.92 -25.53 -17.26
C GLN A 334 24.39 -26.27 -18.49
N GLU A 335 23.56 -27.29 -18.33
CA GLU A 335 22.96 -28.02 -19.44
C GLU A 335 22.07 -27.12 -20.30
N SER A 336 21.25 -26.27 -19.68
CA SER A 336 20.40 -25.31 -20.40
C SER A 336 21.22 -24.27 -21.16
N GLN A 337 22.31 -23.76 -20.56
CA GLN A 337 23.22 -22.83 -21.25
C GLN A 337 23.97 -23.51 -22.41
N GLU A 338 24.33 -24.78 -22.27
CA GLU A 338 25.00 -25.54 -23.32
C GLU A 338 24.06 -25.88 -24.48
N GLN A 339 22.79 -26.20 -24.20
CA GLN A 339 21.75 -26.37 -25.21
C GLN A 339 21.50 -25.08 -26.00
N GLN A 340 21.30 -23.95 -25.31
CA GLN A 340 21.15 -22.65 -25.98
C GLN A 340 22.37 -22.27 -26.83
N LYS A 341 23.57 -22.63 -26.38
CA LYS A 341 24.79 -22.39 -27.16
C LYS A 341 24.85 -23.26 -28.41
N LYS A 342 24.34 -24.50 -28.37
CA LYS A 342 24.22 -25.37 -29.55
C LYS A 342 23.20 -24.83 -30.54
N GLU A 343 22.01 -24.47 -30.08
CA GLU A 343 20.95 -23.88 -30.92
C GLU A 343 21.44 -22.59 -31.62
N ASN A 344 22.09 -21.70 -30.88
CA ASN A 344 22.66 -20.48 -31.46
C ASN A 344 23.78 -20.76 -32.48
N ASN A 345 24.55 -21.83 -32.31
CA ASN A 345 25.59 -22.20 -33.27
C ASN A 345 25.00 -22.82 -34.55
N GLU A 346 23.94 -23.62 -34.42
CA GLU A 346 23.21 -24.19 -35.56
C GLU A 346 22.55 -23.09 -36.37
N GLN A 347 21.85 -22.16 -35.73
CA GLN A 347 21.22 -21.03 -36.41
C GLN A 347 22.26 -20.14 -37.12
N ASN A 348 23.40 -19.85 -36.49
CA ASN A 348 24.49 -19.11 -37.13
C ASN A 348 25.13 -19.86 -38.32
N GLN A 349 25.04 -21.19 -38.37
CA GLN A 349 25.51 -21.96 -39.54
C GLN A 349 24.50 -21.90 -40.68
N GLU A 350 23.20 -22.01 -40.38
CA GLU A 350 22.12 -21.86 -41.37
C GLU A 350 22.17 -20.47 -42.02
N ASP A 351 22.27 -19.40 -41.21
CA ASP A 351 22.37 -18.03 -41.71
C ASP A 351 23.60 -17.82 -42.62
N LYS A 352 24.72 -18.50 -42.33
CA LYS A 352 25.93 -18.43 -43.18
C LYS A 352 25.79 -19.18 -44.48
N LEU A 353 25.05 -20.28 -44.50
CA LEU A 353 24.76 -21.03 -45.72
C LEU A 353 23.84 -20.23 -46.63
N GLU A 354 22.78 -19.62 -46.07
CA GLU A 354 21.82 -18.81 -46.82
C GLU A 354 22.50 -17.57 -47.43
N ASN A 355 23.34 -16.86 -46.66
CA ASN A 355 24.12 -15.71 -47.19
C ASN A 355 25.10 -16.11 -48.30
N ASN A 356 25.72 -17.29 -48.21
CA ASN A 356 26.63 -17.78 -49.26
C ASN A 356 25.88 -18.18 -50.54
N GLU A 357 24.64 -18.67 -50.43
CA GLU A 357 23.79 -18.95 -51.61
C GLU A 357 23.35 -17.65 -52.29
N GLN A 358 22.93 -16.63 -51.52
CA GLN A 358 22.58 -15.31 -52.06
C GLN A 358 23.76 -14.66 -52.81
N LEU A 359 24.97 -14.70 -52.25
CA LEU A 359 26.18 -14.20 -52.91
C LEU A 359 26.51 -14.95 -54.21
N LYS A 360 26.17 -16.24 -54.33
CA LYS A 360 26.36 -16.98 -55.59
C LYS A 360 25.36 -16.55 -56.66
N VAL A 361 24.12 -16.25 -56.29
CA VAL A 361 23.09 -15.76 -57.21
C VAL A 361 23.46 -14.37 -57.73
N GLU A 362 23.84 -13.43 -56.86
CA GLU A 362 24.26 -12.08 -57.27
C GLU A 362 25.49 -12.11 -58.20
N ASN A 363 26.46 -12.98 -57.94
CA ASN A 363 27.63 -13.13 -58.81
C ASN A 363 27.27 -13.77 -60.18
N PHE A 364 26.20 -14.55 -60.26
CA PHE A 364 25.75 -15.12 -61.54
C PHE A 364 25.01 -14.09 -62.38
N GLU A 365 24.15 -13.27 -61.77
CA GLU A 365 23.44 -12.18 -62.46
C GLU A 365 24.40 -11.12 -62.99
N ASN A 366 25.39 -10.70 -62.19
CA ASN A 366 26.37 -9.70 -62.63
C ASN A 366 27.26 -10.17 -63.79
N ASN A 367 27.50 -11.48 -63.94
CA ASN A 367 28.29 -12.03 -65.06
C ASN A 367 27.47 -12.17 -66.36
N GLN A 368 26.13 -12.21 -66.29
CA GLN A 368 25.29 -12.22 -67.50
C GLN A 368 25.18 -10.83 -68.12
N ASP A 369 25.13 -9.77 -67.30
CA ASP A 369 25.04 -8.38 -67.79
C ASP A 369 26.30 -7.88 -68.52
N ASP A 370 27.46 -8.51 -68.29
CA ASP A 370 28.71 -8.19 -69.00
C ASP A 370 28.86 -8.91 -70.34
N GLN A 371 28.06 -9.97 -70.62
CA GLN A 371 28.05 -10.63 -71.93
C GLN A 371 27.18 -9.90 -72.97
N ASP A 372 26.19 -9.11 -72.54
CA ASP A 372 25.28 -8.38 -73.44
C ASP A 372 25.78 -6.99 -73.88
N LYS A 373 26.96 -6.54 -73.41
CA LYS A 373 27.58 -5.27 -73.83
C LYS A 373 28.66 -5.42 -74.90
N GLY A 374 28.83 -6.62 -75.46
CA GLY A 374 29.88 -6.98 -76.42
C GLY A 374 29.42 -7.29 -77.85
N GLN A 375 28.29 -6.73 -78.31
CA GLN A 375 27.85 -6.82 -79.71
C GLN A 375 27.56 -5.45 -80.33
#